data_AF-A0A9Q1I300-F1
#
_entry.id   AF-A0A9Q1I300-F1
#
_cell.length_a   1.000
_cell.length_b   1.000
_cell.length_c   1.000
_cell.angle_alpha   90.00
_cell.angle_beta   90.00
_cell.angle_gamma   90.00
#
_symmetry.space_group_name_H-M   'P 1'
#
loop_
_entity.id
_entity.type
_entity.pdbx_description
1 polymer ?
#
loop_
_entity_poly.entity_id
_entity_poly.type
_entity_poly.pdbx_seq_one_letter_code
_entity_poly.pdbx_strand_id
1 'polypeptide(L)'
;MLKDDATDKDLADLISEMELMKLMDKHKNIINLLGVCTQNGPLYVLVEYASKGSLREYLRARRPPGMDYTFDMTKVPEEQLTFKDLLSCAYQVARGMEYLASRRCIHRDLAARNVLVTEDNVMKIADFGLARGVHQIDYYKKTSNGRLPVKWMAPEALFDRVYTHQSDVWSFGVLMWEIFTLGGSPYPGIPVEELFKLLKEGHRMDKPSNCPHDLYMKMRECWHAVPTQRPAFKQLVEELDRVLLAVSDEYLDLSTPFEQYSPSCEDSSSSCLSDSDSVFTHDALLPTMPLSTDPCLLGYQHVPSRMKT
;
A
#
# COMPACT_ATOMS: atom_id res chain seq x y z
N MET A 1 -11.45 -5.68 -22.51
CA MET A 1 -12.05 -6.26 -23.73
C MET A 1 -13.47 -6.66 -23.41
N LEU A 2 -14.43 -6.42 -24.30
CA LEU A 2 -15.78 -6.95 -24.15
C LEU A 2 -15.76 -8.48 -24.34
N LYS A 3 -16.73 -9.16 -23.73
CA LYS A 3 -16.97 -10.60 -23.95
C LYS A 3 -18.05 -10.79 -25.02
N ASP A 4 -18.22 -12.03 -25.46
CA ASP A 4 -19.30 -12.42 -26.38
C ASP A 4 -20.71 -12.25 -25.78
N ASP A 5 -20.83 -12.19 -24.44
CA ASP A 5 -22.07 -11.92 -23.69
C ASP A 5 -22.22 -10.44 -23.25
N ALA A 6 -21.40 -9.52 -23.78
CA ALA A 6 -21.45 -8.10 -23.42
C ALA A 6 -22.72 -7.39 -23.91
N THR A 7 -23.25 -6.49 -23.07
CA THR A 7 -24.45 -5.70 -23.38
C THR A 7 -24.12 -4.38 -24.09
N ASP A 8 -25.12 -3.76 -24.72
CA ASP A 8 -25.03 -2.39 -25.26
C ASP A 8 -24.49 -1.38 -24.22
N LYS A 9 -24.79 -1.61 -22.93
CA LYS A 9 -24.29 -0.78 -21.83
C LYS A 9 -22.80 -0.97 -21.60
N ASP A 10 -22.29 -2.20 -21.66
CA ASP A 10 -20.86 -2.47 -21.48
C ASP A 10 -20.04 -1.87 -22.64
N LEU A 11 -20.60 -1.88 -23.85
CA LEU A 11 -20.06 -1.14 -25.00
C LEU A 11 -20.10 0.38 -24.77
N ALA A 12 -21.21 0.94 -24.28
CA ALA A 12 -21.32 2.37 -24.00
C ALA A 12 -20.39 2.85 -22.86
N ASP A 13 -20.19 2.05 -21.82
CA ASP A 13 -19.23 2.34 -20.75
C ASP A 13 -17.78 2.24 -21.25
N LEU A 14 -17.44 1.26 -22.11
CA LEU A 14 -16.12 1.17 -22.75
C LEU A 14 -15.83 2.35 -23.70
N ILE A 15 -16.84 2.80 -24.46
CA ILE A 15 -16.71 4.01 -25.29
C ILE A 15 -16.53 5.26 -24.40
N SER A 16 -17.25 5.33 -23.28
CA SER A 16 -17.11 6.44 -22.32
C SER A 16 -15.72 6.50 -21.67
N GLU A 17 -15.16 5.35 -21.30
CA GLU A 17 -13.78 5.21 -20.83
C GLU A 17 -12.77 5.62 -21.91
N MET A 18 -12.92 5.12 -23.15
CA MET A 18 -12.06 5.47 -24.27
C MET A 18 -12.02 6.99 -24.55
N GLU A 19 -13.17 7.66 -24.59
CA GLU A 19 -13.20 9.12 -24.82
C GLU A 19 -12.63 9.89 -23.62
N LEU A 20 -12.85 9.44 -22.39
CA LEU A 20 -12.22 10.05 -21.20
C LEU A 20 -10.69 9.93 -21.27
N MET A 21 -10.16 8.76 -21.66
CA MET A 21 -8.72 8.55 -21.79
C MET A 21 -8.08 9.38 -22.93
N LYS A 22 -8.80 9.70 -24.00
CA LYS A 22 -8.32 10.61 -25.06
C LYS A 22 -8.18 12.06 -24.60
N LEU A 23 -8.97 12.49 -23.61
CA LEU A 23 -8.96 13.86 -23.07
C LEU A 23 -7.89 14.09 -21.99
N MET A 24 -7.17 13.04 -21.60
CA MET A 24 -6.06 13.12 -20.64
C MET A 24 -4.72 13.17 -21.38
N ASP A 25 -3.90 14.18 -21.06
CA ASP A 25 -2.47 14.13 -21.36
C ASP A 25 -1.81 12.94 -20.62
N LYS A 26 -0.67 12.47 -21.12
CA LYS A 26 0.05 11.35 -20.50
C LYS A 26 0.57 11.74 -19.11
N HIS A 27 0.35 10.88 -18.12
CA HIS A 27 0.91 11.03 -16.78
C HIS A 27 1.62 9.74 -16.32
N LYS A 28 2.70 9.87 -15.53
CA LYS A 28 3.49 8.70 -15.09
C LYS A 28 2.63 7.70 -14.32
N ASN A 29 1.78 8.20 -13.42
CA ASN A 29 0.99 7.39 -12.49
C ASN A 29 -0.46 7.12 -12.95
N ILE A 30 -0.72 7.21 -14.26
CA ILE A 30 -1.97 6.80 -14.91
C ILE A 30 -1.64 5.70 -15.92
N ILE A 31 -2.56 4.75 -16.16
CA ILE A 31 -2.54 3.89 -17.35
C ILE A 31 -2.91 4.74 -18.55
N ASN A 32 -1.94 5.03 -19.43
CA ASN A 32 -2.14 5.88 -20.59
C ASN A 32 -2.70 5.09 -21.78
N LEU A 33 -3.49 5.77 -22.62
CA LEU A 33 -3.95 5.26 -23.90
C LEU A 33 -2.78 5.18 -24.90
N LEU A 34 -2.68 4.08 -25.63
CA LEU A 34 -1.71 3.86 -26.70
C LEU A 34 -2.36 3.92 -28.09
N GLY A 35 -3.60 3.49 -28.23
CA GLY A 35 -4.33 3.50 -29.50
C GLY A 35 -5.73 2.89 -29.39
N VAL A 36 -6.48 2.90 -30.49
CA VAL A 36 -7.84 2.34 -30.57
C VAL A 36 -8.07 1.66 -31.92
N CYS A 37 -8.83 0.58 -31.95
CA CYS A 37 -9.36 -0.03 -33.16
C CYS A 37 -10.88 0.15 -33.16
N THR A 38 -11.39 0.97 -34.07
CA THR A 38 -12.82 1.35 -34.14
C THR A 38 -13.48 1.03 -35.49
N GLN A 39 -12.73 0.46 -36.44
CA GLN A 39 -13.14 0.25 -37.82
C GLN A 39 -13.01 -1.22 -38.20
N ASN A 40 -13.95 -1.75 -38.98
CA ASN A 40 -13.92 -3.08 -39.61
C ASN A 40 -13.65 -4.25 -38.64
N GLY A 41 -14.12 -4.16 -37.39
CA GLY A 41 -13.93 -5.18 -36.36
C GLY A 41 -14.54 -4.77 -35.02
N PRO A 42 -14.37 -5.59 -33.96
CA PRO A 42 -14.76 -5.23 -32.60
C PRO A 42 -13.96 -4.03 -32.06
N LEU A 43 -14.54 -3.30 -31.10
CA LEU A 43 -13.89 -2.18 -30.45
C LEU A 43 -12.74 -2.66 -29.55
N TYR A 44 -11.50 -2.26 -29.89
CA TYR A 44 -10.35 -2.42 -29.01
C TYR A 44 -9.83 -1.07 -28.54
N VAL A 45 -9.50 -1.01 -27.25
CA VAL A 45 -8.82 0.12 -26.59
C VAL A 45 -7.47 -0.42 -26.13
N LEU A 46 -6.38 0.11 -26.67
CA LEU A 46 -5.02 -0.33 -26.40
C LEU A 46 -4.40 0.61 -25.37
N VAL A 47 -3.92 0.06 -24.26
CA VAL A 47 -3.40 0.80 -23.10
C VAL A 47 -2.05 0.26 -22.65
N GLU A 48 -1.33 1.00 -21.82
CA GLU A 48 -0.06 0.55 -21.22
C GLU A 48 -0.22 -0.79 -20.47
N TYR A 49 0.73 -1.71 -20.67
CA TYR A 49 0.81 -2.96 -19.93
C TYR A 49 1.54 -2.76 -18.59
N ALA A 50 1.03 -3.41 -17.53
CA ALA A 50 1.57 -3.35 -16.18
C ALA A 50 1.86 -4.77 -15.70
N SER A 51 3.11 -5.20 -15.84
CA SER A 51 3.52 -6.62 -15.75
C SER A 51 3.37 -7.28 -14.38
N LYS A 52 3.26 -6.49 -13.30
CA LYS A 52 3.07 -7.02 -11.94
C LYS A 52 1.61 -7.03 -11.47
N GLY A 53 0.65 -6.76 -12.37
CA GLY A 53 -0.79 -6.87 -12.11
C GLY A 53 -1.34 -5.76 -11.23
N SER A 54 -2.42 -6.03 -10.48
CA SER A 54 -3.03 -5.05 -9.57
C SER A 54 -2.25 -4.91 -8.26
N LEU A 55 -2.22 -3.69 -7.72
CA LEU A 55 -1.57 -3.35 -6.45
C LEU A 55 -2.06 -4.23 -5.30
N ARG A 56 -3.36 -4.56 -5.26
CA ARG A 56 -3.93 -5.45 -4.24
C ARG A 56 -3.23 -6.80 -4.19
N GLU A 57 -3.08 -7.47 -5.33
CA GLU A 57 -2.47 -8.81 -5.37
C GLU A 57 -0.92 -8.72 -5.35
N TYR A 58 -0.33 -7.64 -5.86
CA TYR A 58 1.10 -7.30 -5.69
C TYR A 58 1.51 -7.18 -4.22
N LEU A 59 0.69 -6.50 -3.40
CA LEU A 59 0.89 -6.35 -1.96
C LEU A 59 0.73 -7.71 -1.24
N ARG A 60 -0.31 -8.47 -1.59
CA ARG A 60 -0.62 -9.77 -0.98
C ARG A 60 0.47 -10.81 -1.22
N ALA A 61 1.04 -10.84 -2.42
CA ALA A 61 2.16 -11.71 -2.78
C ALA A 61 3.45 -11.42 -1.97
N ARG A 62 3.52 -10.27 -1.28
CA ARG A 62 4.67 -9.82 -0.48
C ARG A 62 4.38 -9.73 1.02
N ARG A 63 3.30 -10.39 1.48
CA ARG A 63 2.96 -10.51 2.90
C ARG A 63 3.93 -11.43 3.64
N PRO A 64 4.43 -11.06 4.83
CA PRO A 64 5.19 -11.96 5.68
C PRO A 64 4.43 -13.27 5.98
N PRO A 65 5.11 -14.43 6.07
CA PRO A 65 4.48 -15.68 6.46
C PRO A 65 3.68 -15.55 7.77
N GLY A 66 2.47 -16.08 7.79
CA GLY A 66 1.57 -16.03 8.95
C GLY A 66 0.75 -14.74 9.13
N MET A 67 0.86 -13.73 8.25
CA MET A 67 -0.04 -12.55 8.30
C MET A 67 -1.49 -12.85 7.87
N ASP A 68 -1.73 -13.92 7.11
CA ASP A 68 -3.06 -14.51 6.94
C ASP A 68 -2.97 -16.04 7.05
N TYR A 69 -4.14 -16.70 7.02
CA TYR A 69 -4.29 -18.11 6.70
C TYR A 69 -4.03 -18.40 5.20
N THR A 70 -2.88 -17.98 4.67
CA THR A 70 -2.42 -18.45 3.37
C THR A 70 -2.16 -19.96 3.44
N PHE A 71 -2.55 -20.69 2.39
CA PHE A 71 -2.63 -22.16 2.39
C PHE A 71 -1.27 -22.89 2.39
N ASP A 72 -0.17 -22.15 2.56
CA ASP A 72 1.20 -22.64 2.42
C ASP A 72 2.15 -21.83 3.32
N MET A 73 2.37 -22.33 4.53
CA MET A 73 3.30 -21.77 5.52
C MET A 73 4.77 -21.82 5.09
N THR A 74 5.11 -22.49 3.97
CA THR A 74 6.52 -22.73 3.58
C THR A 74 7.08 -21.67 2.63
N LYS A 75 6.22 -20.84 2.02
CA LYS A 75 6.63 -19.80 1.08
C LYS A 75 6.95 -18.48 1.79
N VAL A 76 8.24 -18.26 2.04
CA VAL A 76 8.79 -16.93 2.28
C VAL A 76 8.73 -16.14 0.96
N PRO A 77 8.22 -14.89 0.92
CA PRO A 77 8.27 -14.07 -0.28
C PRO A 77 9.71 -13.78 -0.72
N GLU A 78 9.97 -13.84 -2.04
CA GLU A 78 11.27 -13.47 -2.64
C GLU A 78 11.57 -11.97 -2.48
N GLU A 79 10.53 -11.14 -2.42
CA GLU A 79 10.59 -9.71 -2.12
C GLU A 79 9.64 -9.40 -0.94
N GLN A 80 10.11 -8.66 0.07
CA GLN A 80 9.26 -8.07 1.11
C GLN A 80 9.21 -6.54 0.93
N LEU A 81 8.06 -5.92 1.18
CA LEU A 81 7.89 -4.48 1.02
C LEU A 81 8.29 -3.75 2.30
N THR A 82 9.20 -2.78 2.18
CA THR A 82 9.57 -1.89 3.28
C THR A 82 8.49 -0.83 3.52
N PHE A 83 8.56 -0.16 4.67
CA PHE A 83 7.72 1.02 4.94
C PHE A 83 7.86 2.10 3.86
N LYS A 84 9.08 2.32 3.34
CA LYS A 84 9.39 3.27 2.28
C LYS A 84 8.72 2.90 0.95
N ASP A 85 8.60 1.61 0.63
CA ASP A 85 7.89 1.13 -0.56
C ASP A 85 6.39 1.38 -0.46
N LEU A 86 5.79 1.11 0.70
CA LEU A 86 4.36 1.36 0.95
C LEU A 86 4.03 2.86 0.89
N LEU A 87 4.90 3.71 1.47
CA LEU A 87 4.79 5.16 1.39
C LEU A 87 4.94 5.66 -0.06
N SER A 88 5.92 5.13 -0.81
CA SER A 88 6.10 5.40 -2.25
C SER A 88 4.86 5.01 -3.06
N CYS A 89 4.23 3.87 -2.75
CA CYS A 89 2.98 3.46 -3.41
C CYS A 89 1.85 4.49 -3.19
N ALA A 90 1.66 4.94 -1.93
CA ALA A 90 0.65 5.93 -1.59
C ALA A 90 0.92 7.30 -2.26
N TYR A 91 2.17 7.78 -2.21
CA TYR A 91 2.62 9.02 -2.86
C TYR A 91 2.41 9.00 -4.38
N GLN A 92 2.79 7.91 -5.05
CA GLN A 92 2.63 7.76 -6.49
C GLN A 92 1.15 7.81 -6.91
N VAL A 93 0.25 7.18 -6.15
CA VAL A 93 -1.19 7.25 -6.43
C VAL A 93 -1.77 8.63 -6.08
N ALA A 94 -1.32 9.28 -5.01
CA ALA A 94 -1.71 10.65 -4.68
C ALA A 94 -1.42 11.62 -5.85
N ARG A 95 -0.24 11.50 -6.48
CA ARG A 95 0.13 12.27 -7.69
C ARG A 95 -0.73 11.94 -8.90
N GLY A 96 -1.09 10.67 -9.09
CA GLY A 96 -2.05 10.28 -10.13
C GLY A 96 -3.43 10.94 -9.92
N MET A 97 -3.90 10.97 -8.68
CA MET A 97 -5.19 11.59 -8.33
C MET A 97 -5.17 13.12 -8.34
N GLU A 98 -4.06 13.76 -7.95
CA GLU A 98 -3.86 15.20 -8.14
C GLU A 98 -3.96 15.58 -9.62
N TYR A 99 -3.31 14.80 -10.49
CA TYR A 99 -3.41 14.97 -11.93
C TYR A 99 -4.85 14.84 -12.43
N LEU A 100 -5.58 13.79 -12.03
CA LEU A 100 -7.00 13.61 -12.40
C LEU A 100 -7.89 14.77 -11.91
N ALA A 101 -7.66 15.26 -10.69
CA ALA A 101 -8.36 16.43 -10.16
C ALA A 101 -8.05 17.71 -10.97
N SER A 102 -6.79 17.91 -11.38
CA SER A 102 -6.41 19.03 -12.26
C SER A 102 -7.14 19.00 -13.61
N ARG A 103 -7.42 17.80 -14.12
CA ARG A 103 -8.20 17.55 -15.35
C ARG A 103 -9.70 17.48 -15.13
N ARG A 104 -10.18 17.85 -13.94
CA ARG A 104 -11.60 17.83 -13.57
C ARG A 104 -12.24 16.45 -13.79
N CYS A 105 -11.47 15.39 -13.57
CA CYS A 105 -11.93 14.00 -13.61
C CYS A 105 -12.18 13.50 -12.17
N ILE A 106 -13.27 12.76 -11.97
CA ILE A 106 -13.57 12.04 -10.73
C ILE A 106 -13.59 10.55 -11.05
N HIS A 107 -12.83 9.75 -10.31
CA HIS A 107 -12.61 8.33 -10.55
C HIS A 107 -13.76 7.45 -10.07
N ARG A 108 -14.35 7.76 -8.90
CA ARG A 108 -15.50 7.09 -8.28
C ARG A 108 -15.31 5.61 -7.87
N ASP A 109 -14.23 4.95 -8.28
CA ASP A 109 -13.84 3.60 -7.84
C ASP A 109 -12.32 3.46 -7.61
N LEU A 110 -11.73 4.42 -6.89
CA LEU A 110 -10.32 4.32 -6.49
C LEU A 110 -10.14 3.27 -5.38
N ALA A 111 -9.42 2.19 -5.69
CA ALA A 111 -9.15 1.06 -4.81
C ALA A 111 -7.90 0.29 -5.26
N ALA A 112 -7.29 -0.54 -4.39
CA ALA A 112 -6.04 -1.24 -4.72
C ALA A 112 -6.18 -2.28 -5.86
N ARG A 113 -7.40 -2.70 -6.20
CA ARG A 113 -7.72 -3.49 -7.41
C ARG A 113 -7.55 -2.70 -8.71
N ASN A 114 -7.75 -1.39 -8.67
CA ASN A 114 -7.82 -0.49 -9.82
C ASN A 114 -6.56 0.40 -9.93
N VAL A 115 -5.53 0.07 -9.16
CA VAL A 115 -4.16 0.54 -9.38
C VAL A 115 -3.35 -0.65 -9.89
N LEU A 116 -2.62 -0.49 -10.98
CA LEU A 116 -1.73 -1.50 -11.56
C LEU A 116 -0.26 -1.15 -11.30
N VAL A 117 0.61 -2.16 -11.35
CA VAL A 117 2.04 -2.04 -11.01
C VAL A 117 2.91 -2.48 -12.20
N THR A 118 3.83 -1.61 -12.64
CA THR A 118 4.77 -1.91 -13.72
C THR A 118 5.97 -2.74 -13.25
N GLU A 119 6.83 -3.12 -14.19
CA GLU A 119 8.10 -3.80 -13.93
C GLU A 119 8.99 -3.02 -12.95
N ASP A 120 9.13 -1.71 -13.16
CA ASP A 120 9.88 -0.78 -12.31
C ASP A 120 9.14 -0.34 -11.03
N ASN A 121 8.12 -1.09 -10.59
CA ASN A 121 7.26 -0.76 -9.44
C ASN A 121 6.59 0.63 -9.54
N VAL A 122 6.26 1.12 -10.74
CA VAL A 122 5.48 2.36 -10.91
C VAL A 122 4.00 2.05 -10.70
N MET A 123 3.35 2.79 -9.79
CA MET A 123 1.91 2.71 -9.59
C MET A 123 1.18 3.47 -10.70
N LYS A 124 0.22 2.82 -11.37
CA LYS A 124 -0.61 3.42 -12.42
C LYS A 124 -2.09 3.21 -12.16
N ILE A 125 -2.84 4.28 -12.02
CA ILE A 125 -4.30 4.25 -11.82
C ILE A 125 -5.00 3.80 -13.12
N ALA A 126 -6.02 2.95 -13.00
CA ALA A 126 -6.72 2.25 -14.08
C ALA A 126 -8.24 2.12 -13.77
N ASP A 127 -8.99 1.52 -14.70
CA ASP A 127 -10.47 1.36 -14.64
C ASP A 127 -11.21 2.70 -14.51
N PHE A 128 -11.28 3.40 -15.65
CA PHE A 128 -12.04 4.65 -15.78
C PHE A 128 -13.50 4.39 -16.17
N GLY A 129 -13.99 3.14 -16.15
CA GLY A 129 -15.37 2.80 -16.54
C GLY A 129 -16.45 3.55 -15.73
N LEU A 130 -16.20 3.81 -14.45
CA LEU A 130 -17.06 4.64 -13.59
C LEU A 130 -16.63 6.12 -13.50
N ALA A 131 -15.48 6.49 -14.07
CA ALA A 131 -14.94 7.85 -14.00
C ALA A 131 -15.70 8.80 -14.94
N ARG A 132 -15.88 10.06 -14.55
CA ARG A 132 -16.58 11.09 -15.35
C ARG A 132 -16.02 12.49 -15.10
N GLY A 133 -16.18 13.39 -16.07
CA GLY A 133 -15.75 14.79 -15.97
C GLY A 133 -16.72 15.68 -15.17
N VAL A 134 -16.21 16.73 -14.51
CA VAL A 134 -17.00 17.60 -13.61
C VAL A 134 -18.17 18.32 -14.30
N HIS A 135 -18.06 18.61 -15.59
CA HIS A 135 -19.13 19.25 -16.38
C HIS A 135 -20.33 18.31 -16.68
N GLN A 136 -20.34 17.11 -16.10
CA GLN A 136 -21.49 16.17 -16.09
C GLN A 136 -22.04 15.96 -14.66
N ILE A 137 -21.80 16.88 -13.72
CA ILE A 137 -22.21 16.78 -12.30
C ILE A 137 -23.46 17.63 -11.99
N ASP A 138 -24.30 17.92 -12.99
CA ASP A 138 -25.69 18.32 -12.74
C ASP A 138 -26.50 17.09 -12.27
N TYR A 139 -26.32 16.77 -10.99
CA TYR A 139 -27.11 15.84 -10.17
C TYR A 139 -27.25 14.40 -10.70
N TYR A 140 -26.12 13.73 -10.97
CA TYR A 140 -26.12 12.34 -11.46
C TYR A 140 -26.63 11.30 -10.44
N LYS A 141 -27.86 10.83 -10.64
CA LYS A 141 -28.46 9.71 -9.91
C LYS A 141 -28.18 8.39 -10.65
N LYS A 142 -27.33 7.51 -10.11
CA LYS A 142 -27.05 6.18 -10.71
C LYS A 142 -28.35 5.36 -10.81
N THR A 143 -28.81 5.09 -12.03
CA THR A 143 -30.09 4.42 -12.34
C THR A 143 -30.02 2.89 -12.39
N SER A 144 -28.82 2.29 -12.35
CA SER A 144 -28.61 0.85 -12.57
C SER A 144 -28.06 0.11 -11.34
N ASN A 145 -28.59 -1.08 -11.06
CA ASN A 145 -28.23 -1.98 -9.95
C ASN A 145 -26.82 -2.61 -10.03
N GLY A 146 -25.92 -2.09 -10.87
CA GLY A 146 -24.54 -2.57 -10.94
C GLY A 146 -23.80 -2.36 -9.61
N ARG A 147 -23.22 -3.45 -9.07
CA ARG A 147 -22.55 -3.50 -7.76
C ARG A 147 -21.68 -2.27 -7.54
N LEU A 148 -21.91 -1.57 -6.42
CA LEU A 148 -21.14 -0.39 -6.03
C LEU A 148 -20.00 -0.78 -5.09
N PRO A 149 -18.87 -0.06 -5.10
CA PRO A 149 -17.73 -0.32 -4.23
C PRO A 149 -17.97 0.25 -2.83
N VAL A 150 -19.06 -0.13 -2.16
CA VAL A 150 -19.61 0.57 -0.97
C VAL A 150 -18.56 0.84 0.12
N LYS A 151 -17.64 -0.10 0.38
CA LYS A 151 -16.59 0.07 1.39
C LYS A 151 -15.53 1.13 1.07
N TRP A 152 -15.44 1.60 -0.18
CA TRP A 152 -14.60 2.71 -0.63
C TRP A 152 -15.37 4.02 -0.79
N MET A 153 -16.71 3.99 -0.78
CA MET A 153 -17.52 5.19 -1.07
C MET A 153 -17.56 6.17 0.10
N ALA A 154 -17.45 7.45 -0.21
CA ALA A 154 -17.68 8.53 0.74
C ALA A 154 -19.15 8.62 1.17
N PRO A 155 -19.47 9.12 2.38
CA PRO A 155 -20.84 9.24 2.88
C PRO A 155 -21.78 9.98 1.92
N GLU A 156 -21.35 11.10 1.36
CA GLU A 156 -22.17 11.91 0.43
C GLU A 156 -22.42 11.21 -0.92
N ALA A 157 -21.50 10.34 -1.35
CA ALA A 157 -21.68 9.49 -2.53
C ALA A 157 -22.59 8.30 -2.26
N LEU A 158 -22.60 7.82 -1.01
CA LEU A 158 -23.37 6.66 -0.56
C LEU A 158 -24.83 6.99 -0.29
N PHE A 159 -25.08 8.08 0.45
CA PHE A 159 -26.42 8.52 0.85
C PHE A 159 -27.03 9.47 -0.18
N ASP A 160 -26.33 10.54 -0.55
CA ASP A 160 -26.89 11.67 -1.31
C ASP A 160 -26.60 11.56 -2.83
N ARG A 161 -25.80 10.57 -3.24
CA ARG A 161 -25.28 10.35 -4.61
C ARG A 161 -24.41 11.50 -5.16
N VAL A 162 -23.87 12.34 -4.27
CA VAL A 162 -22.96 13.43 -4.62
C VAL A 162 -21.55 12.87 -4.80
N TYR A 163 -20.93 13.14 -5.94
CA TYR A 163 -19.54 12.76 -6.23
C TYR A 163 -18.70 14.01 -6.50
N THR A 164 -17.62 14.18 -5.76
CA THR A 164 -16.65 15.28 -5.89
C THR A 164 -15.22 14.73 -5.84
N HIS A 165 -14.20 15.55 -6.14
CA HIS A 165 -12.80 15.15 -5.88
C HIS A 165 -12.56 14.81 -4.39
N GLN A 166 -13.28 15.46 -3.47
CA GLN A 166 -13.24 15.14 -2.05
C GLN A 166 -13.87 13.78 -1.71
N SER A 167 -14.73 13.26 -2.58
CA SER A 167 -15.27 11.90 -2.48
C SER A 167 -14.24 10.87 -2.93
N ASP A 168 -13.41 11.18 -3.93
CA ASP A 168 -12.24 10.35 -4.27
C ASP A 168 -11.14 10.43 -3.19
N VAL A 169 -10.97 11.56 -2.50
CA VAL A 169 -10.04 11.69 -1.34
C VAL A 169 -10.40 10.70 -0.22
N TRP A 170 -11.69 10.51 0.05
CA TRP A 170 -12.14 9.47 1.00
C TRP A 170 -11.73 8.08 0.52
N SER A 171 -11.95 7.76 -0.76
CA SER A 171 -11.54 6.49 -1.38
C SER A 171 -10.02 6.31 -1.32
N PHE A 172 -9.23 7.39 -1.45
CA PHE A 172 -7.78 7.37 -1.28
C PHE A 172 -7.38 7.09 0.17
N GLY A 173 -8.11 7.61 1.17
CA GLY A 173 -7.92 7.19 2.56
C GLY A 173 -8.13 5.69 2.76
N VAL A 174 -9.14 5.11 2.10
CA VAL A 174 -9.38 3.65 2.10
C VAL A 174 -8.25 2.90 1.37
N LEU A 175 -7.76 3.42 0.24
CA LEU A 175 -6.60 2.87 -0.49
C LEU A 175 -5.34 2.88 0.39
N MET A 176 -5.05 3.96 1.13
CA MET A 176 -3.93 4.01 2.06
C MET A 176 -4.06 2.90 3.12
N TRP A 177 -5.26 2.65 3.64
CA TRP A 177 -5.51 1.55 4.56
C TRP A 177 -5.30 0.18 3.88
N GLU A 178 -5.72 -0.03 2.62
CA GLU A 178 -5.38 -1.23 1.85
C GLU A 178 -3.87 -1.41 1.71
N ILE A 179 -3.11 -0.34 1.39
CA ILE A 179 -1.65 -0.37 1.24
C ILE A 179 -0.96 -0.77 2.56
N PHE A 180 -1.27 -0.08 3.67
CA PHE A 180 -0.65 -0.35 4.97
C PHE A 180 -1.20 -1.60 5.69
N THR A 181 -2.17 -2.30 5.09
CA THR A 181 -2.58 -3.68 5.45
C THR A 181 -2.14 -4.72 4.41
N LEU A 182 -1.25 -4.36 3.48
CA LEU A 182 -0.73 -5.24 2.42
C LEU A 182 -1.84 -5.89 1.57
N GLY A 183 -2.87 -5.14 1.19
CA GLY A 183 -4.03 -5.62 0.44
C GLY A 183 -5.14 -6.21 1.33
N GLY A 184 -5.30 -5.68 2.54
CA GLY A 184 -6.41 -6.04 3.44
C GLY A 184 -7.77 -5.67 2.85
N SER A 185 -8.83 -6.36 3.28
CA SER A 185 -10.20 -6.01 2.90
C SER A 185 -10.74 -4.95 3.85
N PRO A 186 -11.14 -3.74 3.38
CA PRO A 186 -11.64 -2.68 4.24
C PRO A 186 -12.83 -3.10 5.11
N TYR A 187 -12.94 -2.48 6.29
CA TYR A 187 -13.93 -2.78 7.33
C TYR A 187 -14.05 -4.30 7.57
N PRO A 188 -12.97 -4.95 8.08
CA PRO A 188 -12.94 -6.40 8.27
C PRO A 188 -14.06 -6.86 9.24
N GLY A 189 -14.62 -8.05 8.99
CA GLY A 189 -15.77 -8.59 9.73
C GLY A 189 -17.12 -7.91 9.46
N ILE A 190 -17.14 -6.61 9.16
CA ILE A 190 -18.37 -5.81 8.99
C ILE A 190 -19.03 -6.10 7.63
N PRO A 191 -20.32 -6.51 7.58
CA PRO A 191 -21.08 -6.67 6.34
C PRO A 191 -21.45 -5.31 5.73
N VAL A 192 -21.79 -5.30 4.44
CA VAL A 192 -22.04 -4.04 3.70
C VAL A 192 -23.31 -3.34 4.21
N GLU A 193 -24.28 -4.12 4.65
CA GLU A 193 -25.59 -3.74 5.15
C GLU A 193 -25.50 -2.95 6.46
N GLU A 194 -24.61 -3.36 7.38
CA GLU A 194 -24.37 -2.68 8.66
C GLU A 194 -23.50 -1.44 8.51
N LEU A 195 -22.57 -1.44 7.53
CA LEU A 195 -21.64 -0.32 7.30
C LEU A 195 -22.36 1.01 7.05
N PHE A 196 -23.54 1.00 6.40
CA PHE A 196 -24.38 2.19 6.23
C PHE A 196 -24.78 2.86 7.55
N LYS A 197 -25.03 2.08 8.61
CA LYS A 197 -25.37 2.58 9.94
C LYS A 197 -24.11 3.10 10.65
N LEU A 198 -23.08 2.27 10.70
CA LEU A 198 -21.81 2.58 11.37
C LEU A 198 -21.15 3.86 10.83
N LEU A 199 -21.18 4.09 9.52
CA LEU A 199 -20.63 5.32 8.91
C LEU A 199 -21.38 6.59 9.34
N LYS A 200 -22.70 6.52 9.58
CA LYS A 200 -23.50 7.64 10.12
C LYS A 200 -23.23 7.87 11.60
N GLU A 201 -22.97 6.80 12.35
CA GLU A 201 -22.58 6.84 13.77
C GLU A 201 -21.11 7.28 13.97
N GLY A 202 -20.39 7.61 12.88
CA GLY A 202 -19.03 8.14 12.92
C GLY A 202 -17.92 7.10 12.95
N HIS A 203 -18.24 5.81 12.90
CA HIS A 203 -17.25 4.73 12.88
C HIS A 203 -16.29 4.88 11.69
N ARG A 204 -15.01 4.53 11.92
CA ARG A 204 -13.92 4.49 10.94
C ARG A 204 -13.05 3.26 11.24
N MET A 205 -12.29 2.81 10.25
CA MET A 205 -11.36 1.68 10.43
C MET A 205 -10.22 2.05 11.39
N ASP A 206 -9.78 1.07 12.18
CA ASP A 206 -8.65 1.20 13.10
C ASP A 206 -7.30 1.32 12.38
N LYS A 207 -6.29 1.77 13.12
CA LYS A 207 -4.91 1.92 12.65
C LYS A 207 -4.33 0.55 12.23
N PRO A 208 -3.84 0.37 10.99
CA PRO A 208 -3.07 -0.83 10.64
C PRO A 208 -1.86 -1.02 11.55
N SER A 209 -1.47 -2.26 11.83
CA SER A 209 -0.31 -2.56 12.70
C SER A 209 0.95 -1.83 12.22
N ASN A 210 1.28 -1.99 10.93
CA ASN A 210 2.51 -1.51 10.29
C ASN A 210 2.40 -0.06 9.80
N CYS A 211 1.44 0.72 10.30
CA CYS A 211 1.27 2.13 9.94
C CYS A 211 1.68 3.05 11.12
N PRO A 212 2.60 4.01 10.93
CA PRO A 212 2.85 5.08 11.90
C PRO A 212 1.59 5.89 12.22
N HIS A 213 1.57 6.54 13.39
CA HIS A 213 0.40 7.29 13.84
C HIS A 213 0.01 8.40 12.87
N ASP A 214 0.97 9.18 12.39
CA ASP A 214 0.71 10.38 11.59
C ASP A 214 0.11 10.05 10.21
N LEU A 215 0.57 8.98 9.55
CA LEU A 215 -0.03 8.51 8.30
C LEU A 215 -1.45 7.97 8.50
N TYR A 216 -1.76 7.37 9.65
CA TYR A 216 -3.14 7.03 10.00
C TYR A 216 -3.99 8.27 10.30
N MET A 217 -3.41 9.31 10.91
CA MET A 217 -4.10 10.60 11.05
C MET A 217 -4.40 11.22 9.67
N LYS A 218 -3.53 11.04 8.67
CA LYS A 218 -3.86 11.39 7.26
C LYS A 218 -5.00 10.55 6.68
N MET A 219 -5.10 9.24 6.99
CA MET A 219 -6.31 8.46 6.63
C MET A 219 -7.58 9.03 7.30
N ARG A 220 -7.47 9.45 8.57
CA ARG A 220 -8.58 10.03 9.34
C ARG A 220 -9.01 11.40 8.84
N GLU A 221 -8.08 12.23 8.39
CA GLU A 221 -8.34 13.48 7.66
C GLU A 221 -9.07 13.21 6.34
N CYS A 222 -8.62 12.23 5.55
CA CYS A 222 -9.33 11.78 4.34
C CYS A 222 -10.75 11.26 4.61
N TRP A 223 -11.00 10.64 5.78
CA TRP A 223 -12.33 10.19 6.19
C TRP A 223 -13.12 11.20 7.03
N HIS A 224 -12.78 12.49 6.96
CA HIS A 224 -13.58 13.52 7.63
C HIS A 224 -15.01 13.54 7.08
N ALA A 225 -16.01 13.72 7.97
CA ALA A 225 -17.42 13.66 7.59
C ALA A 225 -17.80 14.76 6.58
N VAL A 226 -17.43 16.01 6.90
CA VAL A 226 -17.60 17.17 6.00
C VAL A 226 -16.55 17.12 4.88
N PRO A 227 -16.93 17.04 3.58
CA PRO A 227 -15.97 16.86 2.49
C PRO A 227 -14.96 18.00 2.30
N THR A 228 -15.36 19.24 2.61
CA THR A 228 -14.50 20.43 2.49
C THR A 228 -13.42 20.55 3.56
N GLN A 229 -13.44 19.67 4.57
CA GLN A 229 -12.39 19.56 5.60
C GLN A 229 -11.45 18.38 5.37
N ARG A 230 -11.67 17.58 4.31
CA ARG A 230 -10.70 16.58 3.84
C ARG A 230 -9.57 17.29 3.08
N PRO A 231 -8.31 16.85 3.16
CA PRO A 231 -7.20 17.49 2.43
C PRO A 231 -7.40 17.29 0.91
N ALA A 232 -7.03 18.30 0.12
CA ALA A 232 -6.99 18.15 -1.33
C ALA A 232 -5.82 17.24 -1.76
N PHE A 233 -5.92 16.58 -2.92
CA PHE A 233 -4.85 15.70 -3.41
C PHE A 233 -3.48 16.37 -3.50
N LYS A 234 -3.42 17.66 -3.84
CA LYS A 234 -2.18 18.44 -3.78
C LYS A 234 -1.53 18.44 -2.39
N GLN A 235 -2.32 18.68 -1.34
CA GLN A 235 -1.82 18.68 0.05
C GLN A 235 -1.38 17.28 0.48
N LEU A 236 -2.05 16.23 0.01
CA LEU A 236 -1.63 14.84 0.23
C LEU A 236 -0.31 14.52 -0.48
N VAL A 237 -0.08 15.03 -1.69
CA VAL A 237 1.22 14.93 -2.38
C VAL A 237 2.30 15.67 -1.59
N GLU A 238 2.09 16.94 -1.24
CA GLU A 238 3.04 17.77 -0.48
C GLU A 238 3.40 17.18 0.90
N GLU A 239 2.47 16.49 1.55
CA GLU A 239 2.69 15.82 2.83
C GLU A 239 3.46 14.49 2.67
N LEU A 240 3.03 13.64 1.73
CA LEU A 240 3.65 12.33 1.51
C LEU A 240 5.07 12.46 0.94
N ASP A 241 5.35 13.50 0.14
CA ASP A 241 6.70 13.86 -0.33
C ASP A 241 7.63 14.15 0.86
N ARG A 242 7.17 15.00 1.81
CA ARG A 242 7.94 15.38 3.00
C ARG A 242 8.29 14.18 3.88
N VAL A 243 7.34 13.27 4.12
CA VAL A 243 7.60 12.05 4.90
C VAL A 243 8.55 11.10 4.15
N LEU A 244 8.44 11.01 2.83
CA LEU A 244 9.31 10.16 2.01
C LEU A 244 10.76 10.67 1.95
N LEU A 245 10.96 12.00 2.02
CA LEU A 245 12.27 12.63 2.19
C LEU A 245 12.85 12.34 3.57
N ALA A 246 12.11 12.59 4.66
CA ALA A 246 12.59 12.32 6.02
C ALA A 246 13.06 10.86 6.22
N VAL A 247 12.27 9.88 5.75
CA VAL A 247 12.60 8.43 5.76
C VAL A 247 13.81 8.08 4.87
N SER A 248 14.21 8.99 3.97
CA SER A 248 15.43 8.85 3.15
C SER A 248 16.65 9.44 3.84
N ASP A 249 16.49 10.56 4.54
CA ASP A 249 17.56 11.25 5.27
C ASP A 249 17.94 10.52 6.57
N GLU A 250 16.97 9.94 7.29
CA GLU A 250 17.21 9.02 8.42
C GLU A 250 18.09 7.80 8.04
N TYR A 251 18.07 7.41 6.75
CA TYR A 251 18.90 6.33 6.23
C TYR A 251 20.34 6.77 5.86
N LEU A 252 20.62 8.07 5.88
CA LEU A 252 21.94 8.64 5.63
C LEU A 252 22.66 9.03 6.93
N ASP A 253 21.95 9.34 8.02
CA ASP A 253 22.55 9.66 9.32
C ASP A 253 22.95 8.42 10.13
N LEU A 254 23.81 7.58 9.54
CA LEU A 254 24.63 6.62 10.27
C LEU A 254 25.87 7.29 10.91
N SER A 255 25.81 8.62 11.12
CA SER A 255 26.84 9.44 11.75
C SER A 255 26.66 9.62 13.26
N THR A 256 25.63 9.03 13.86
CA THR A 256 25.51 8.92 15.33
C THR A 256 26.75 8.24 15.90
N PRO A 257 27.56 8.90 16.76
CA PRO A 257 28.69 8.24 17.40
C PRO A 257 28.21 7.08 18.27
N PHE A 258 28.96 5.98 18.29
CA PHE A 258 28.79 4.96 19.32
C PHE A 258 28.88 5.63 20.69
N GLU A 259 27.82 5.55 21.51
CA GLU A 259 27.93 5.92 22.92
C GLU A 259 28.98 5.01 23.56
N GLN A 260 30.06 5.63 24.03
CA GLN A 260 31.12 4.91 24.72
C GLN A 260 30.58 4.47 26.07
N TYR A 261 30.30 3.18 26.20
CA TYR A 261 29.86 2.55 27.44
C TYR A 261 31.04 2.53 28.43
N SER A 262 31.30 3.66 29.09
CA SER A 262 32.39 3.82 30.07
C SER A 262 32.02 3.15 31.40
N PRO A 263 32.72 2.09 31.83
CA PRO A 263 32.50 1.50 33.14
C PRO A 263 33.24 2.33 34.21
N SER A 264 32.60 3.37 34.72
CA SER A 264 33.09 4.09 35.91
C SER A 264 32.77 3.29 37.17
N CYS A 265 33.74 2.51 37.64
CA CYS A 265 33.75 2.01 39.01
C CYS A 265 34.12 3.15 39.97
N GLU A 266 33.37 3.30 41.06
CA GLU A 266 33.78 4.11 42.21
C GLU A 266 33.97 3.19 43.42
N ASP A 267 35.23 2.95 43.78
CA ASP A 267 35.57 2.38 45.08
C ASP A 267 35.22 3.40 46.17
N SER A 268 34.56 2.94 47.23
CA SER A 268 34.38 3.71 48.46
C SER A 268 34.38 2.78 49.66
N SER A 269 35.50 2.79 50.38
CA SER A 269 35.76 1.89 51.50
C SER A 269 35.46 2.57 52.84
N SER A 270 34.84 1.84 53.77
CA SER A 270 35.09 2.01 55.21
C SER A 270 34.59 0.84 56.06
N SER A 271 35.40 0.51 57.08
CA SER A 271 35.06 -0.18 58.34
C SER A 271 34.33 -1.53 58.32
N CYS A 272 35.04 -2.52 58.85
CA CYS A 272 34.54 -3.81 59.32
C CYS A 272 33.74 -3.72 60.63
N LEU A 273 32.95 -4.76 60.90
CA LEU A 273 32.79 -5.37 62.22
C LEU A 273 32.69 -6.90 62.04
N SER A 274 33.03 -7.66 63.08
CA SER A 274 33.02 -9.13 63.07
C SER A 274 31.68 -9.69 63.56
N ASP A 275 31.37 -10.94 63.19
CA ASP A 275 31.45 -12.08 64.12
C ASP A 275 31.28 -13.41 63.37
N SER A 276 31.51 -14.53 64.06
CA SER A 276 31.70 -15.88 63.50
C SER A 276 30.46 -16.77 63.61
N ASP A 277 30.28 -17.72 62.67
CA ASP A 277 30.57 -19.14 62.98
C ASP A 277 30.63 -20.09 61.75
N SER A 278 30.99 -21.35 61.98
CA SER A 278 31.17 -22.46 61.00
C SER A 278 29.85 -23.21 60.68
N VAL A 279 29.70 -24.28 59.86
CA VAL A 279 30.58 -25.39 59.38
C VAL A 279 30.00 -26.01 58.07
N PHE A 280 30.77 -26.89 57.39
CA PHE A 280 30.41 -27.99 56.45
C PHE A 280 30.44 -27.79 54.90
N THR A 281 31.53 -28.35 54.34
CA THR A 281 31.75 -29.09 53.07
C THR A 281 30.54 -29.48 52.18
N HIS A 282 30.64 -29.52 50.84
CA HIS A 282 31.49 -30.45 50.04
C HIS A 282 31.81 -30.02 48.58
N ASP A 283 32.63 -30.86 47.92
CA ASP A 283 33.22 -30.84 46.55
C ASP A 283 32.23 -30.60 45.37
N ALA A 284 32.61 -30.33 44.10
CA ALA A 284 33.86 -30.66 43.39
C ALA A 284 34.19 -29.81 42.11
N LEU A 285 35.51 -29.62 41.90
CA LEU A 285 36.33 -29.49 40.67
C LEU A 285 35.77 -29.09 39.26
N LEU A 286 36.48 -28.12 38.64
CA LEU A 286 36.64 -27.80 37.19
C LEU A 286 37.79 -28.65 36.57
N PRO A 287 38.39 -28.39 35.36
CA PRO A 287 38.04 -27.57 34.16
C PRO A 287 37.90 -28.48 32.88
N THR A 288 38.23 -28.24 31.59
CA THR A 288 38.98 -27.23 30.77
C THR A 288 38.42 -27.08 29.32
N MET A 289 38.98 -26.14 28.54
CA MET A 289 38.99 -26.14 27.05
C MET A 289 40.29 -26.80 26.52
N PRO A 290 40.51 -26.90 25.18
CA PRO A 290 41.50 -26.00 24.54
C PRO A 290 41.15 -25.53 23.10
N LEU A 291 41.99 -24.65 22.53
CA LEU A 291 41.85 -24.06 21.18
C LEU A 291 42.78 -24.67 20.11
N SER A 292 42.39 -24.47 18.83
CA SER A 292 43.21 -24.21 17.62
C SER A 292 44.29 -25.21 17.15
N THR A 293 44.23 -25.60 15.87
CA THR A 293 45.14 -25.10 14.80
C THR A 293 44.64 -25.43 13.37
N ASP A 294 44.87 -24.51 12.44
CA ASP A 294 44.84 -24.66 10.97
C ASP A 294 46.27 -25.02 10.44
N PRO A 295 46.55 -25.25 9.12
CA PRO A 295 45.69 -25.29 7.92
C PRO A 295 45.89 -26.53 7.00
N CYS A 296 45.11 -26.66 5.90
CA CYS A 296 45.63 -26.82 4.50
C CYS A 296 44.58 -27.14 3.39
N LEU A 297 44.45 -26.19 2.46
CA LEU A 297 44.22 -26.24 0.99
C LEU A 297 43.75 -27.50 0.18
N LEU A 298 43.06 -27.15 -0.92
CA LEU A 298 42.84 -27.83 -2.22
C LEU A 298 41.71 -28.88 -2.37
N GLY A 299 40.80 -28.62 -3.33
CA GLY A 299 39.67 -29.51 -3.65
C GLY A 299 38.71 -29.01 -4.76
N TYR A 300 39.18 -28.35 -5.81
CA TYR A 300 38.33 -27.98 -6.95
C TYR A 300 37.85 -29.23 -7.71
N GLN A 301 36.54 -29.38 -7.94
CA GLN A 301 36.01 -30.26 -8.99
C GLN A 301 34.94 -29.57 -9.83
N HIS A 302 34.94 -29.91 -11.12
CA HIS A 302 34.27 -29.20 -12.19
C HIS A 302 33.13 -30.08 -12.73
N VAL A 303 31.89 -29.57 -12.77
CA VAL A 303 30.75 -30.28 -13.38
C VAL A 303 30.46 -29.69 -14.76
N PRO A 304 30.44 -30.48 -15.84
CA PRO A 304 30.24 -29.95 -17.19
C PRO A 304 28.75 -29.81 -17.56
N SER A 305 28.40 -28.65 -18.11
CA SER A 305 27.11 -28.44 -18.79
C SER A 305 27.01 -29.29 -20.05
N ARG A 306 25.83 -29.89 -20.32
CA ARG A 306 25.58 -30.66 -21.55
C ARG A 306 24.27 -30.25 -22.22
N MET A 307 24.38 -29.44 -23.27
CA MET A 307 23.27 -29.16 -24.18
C MET A 307 22.76 -30.44 -24.86
N LYS A 308 21.46 -30.47 -25.17
CA LYS A 308 20.89 -31.22 -26.29
C LYS A 308 19.81 -30.39 -26.97
N THR A 309 19.96 -30.29 -28.29
CA THR A 309 18.94 -30.19 -29.35
C THR A 309 17.50 -29.99 -28.90
#